data_AF-A0AAU9DSQ9-F1
#
_entry.id   AF-A0AAU9DSQ9-F1
#
_cell.length_a   1.000
_cell.length_b   1.000
_cell.length_c   1.000
_cell.angle_alpha   90.00
_cell.angle_beta   90.00
_cell.angle_gamma   90.00
#
_symmetry.space_group_name_H-M   'P 1'
#
loop_
_entity.id
_entity.type
_entity.pdbx_description
1 polymer ?
#
loop_
_entity_poly.entity_id
_entity_poly.type
_entity_poly.pdbx_seq_one_letter_code
_entity_poly.pdbx_strand_id
1 'polypeptide(L)'
;MKKNKSDIIKAADEKKENTQSIIKLLPILIILAIVPLIVFLKVVKLTGARHDFWTGEPRNWDFFSYYKVIWIYVLTVISLGSSYFVKRIKKSNFYIPLLAYGILISLSSMVSKYKIISLYGFVDRYEGAFVLICYLFLTFITFNLIKNKFDIKLIFFALGIGAFIMSLIGIFQFFGMDIFRTYQGKLWILPPDWEKLADSLKFTFAPGTIYATLYNTNYVGSYMSMLFLLSIIAVIYTKNKVKLSIIIIFNLLMYSNWIGCRSRAGMVGGTAGLILLIIIFRKKLLKKWMLILGLVVSYIVIALLMNLYTIKAEYSSGPLLAKIASLGSAAKQVVEGSNVALKDIVMKKNRIEIRTKKETFIMEIDKEKIKFYDTINNVLEYKIIKDENKDKVIIFKNEKYSKYKVKLSENNIFTLYFNGMKLNFIYMKNGFKLINSKGKLDTFHNIDRIKFFDGKEKAGSMRFYIWSRSIPLLKKTLFLGFGPDTFAIYFPQNDYIGKLKAFGTIYEVVDKPHDMYLQIAINTGVLSLIAFLVLVIGYIYQSLNIYLKRNLNEFEIISGGAIAVAIFAYLVTATFNDSLVSVAPVFWVLLGAGLGINRLNEEKKQKLEDE
;
A
#
# COMPACT_ATOMS: atom_id res chain seq x y z
N MET A 1 12.31 -51.93 25.56
CA MET A 1 10.93 -51.37 25.53
C MET A 1 10.33 -51.56 24.15
N LYS A 2 9.50 -52.59 23.94
CA LYS A 2 8.73 -52.75 22.69
C LYS A 2 7.61 -51.72 22.69
N LYS A 3 7.60 -50.76 21.75
CA LYS A 3 6.45 -49.88 21.52
C LYS A 3 5.22 -50.75 21.25
N ASN A 4 4.11 -50.46 21.94
CA ASN A 4 2.89 -51.22 21.81
C ASN A 4 2.36 -51.10 20.37
N LYS A 5 1.77 -52.16 19.80
CA LYS A 5 1.34 -52.20 18.38
C LYS A 5 0.36 -51.05 18.04
N SER A 6 -0.45 -50.64 19.02
CA SER A 6 -1.36 -49.50 18.95
C SER A 6 -0.65 -48.15 18.80
N ASP A 7 0.47 -47.94 19.49
CA ASP A 7 1.25 -46.70 19.42
C ASP A 7 1.96 -46.57 18.06
N ILE A 8 2.37 -47.70 17.48
CA ILE A 8 2.98 -47.76 16.15
C ILE A 8 1.94 -47.40 15.06
N ILE A 9 0.72 -47.93 15.17
CA ILE A 9 -0.38 -47.63 14.23
C ILE A 9 -0.78 -46.15 14.33
N LYS A 10 -0.97 -45.62 15.54
CA LYS A 10 -1.29 -44.20 15.74
C LYS A 10 -0.21 -43.27 15.18
N ALA A 11 1.06 -43.59 15.39
CA ALA A 11 2.17 -42.82 14.84
C ALA A 11 2.24 -42.88 13.29
N ALA A 12 1.90 -44.03 12.70
CA ALA A 12 1.82 -44.18 11.24
C ALA A 12 0.66 -43.37 10.65
N ASP A 13 -0.51 -43.37 11.30
CA ASP A 13 -1.68 -42.59 10.89
C ASP A 13 -1.43 -41.07 11.02
N GLU A 14 -0.83 -40.62 12.12
CA GLU A 14 -0.44 -39.22 12.31
C GLU A 14 0.58 -38.77 11.26
N LYS A 15 1.58 -39.61 10.95
CA LYS A 15 2.55 -39.34 9.88
C LYS A 15 1.87 -39.21 8.53
N LYS A 16 0.93 -40.10 8.21
CA LYS A 16 0.16 -40.08 6.95
C LYS A 16 -0.71 -38.82 6.86
N GLU A 17 -1.38 -38.42 7.94
CA GLU A 17 -2.17 -37.19 8.02
C GLU A 17 -1.31 -35.94 7.82
N ASN A 18 -0.14 -35.89 8.48
CA ASN A 18 0.81 -34.78 8.33
C ASN A 18 1.34 -34.68 6.90
N THR A 19 1.70 -35.80 6.26
CA THR A 19 2.11 -35.81 4.84
C THR A 19 1.01 -35.31 3.92
N GLN A 20 -0.24 -35.73 4.13
CA GLN A 20 -1.37 -35.23 3.35
C GLN A 20 -1.60 -33.72 3.56
N SER A 21 -1.40 -33.24 4.77
CA SER A 21 -1.55 -31.83 5.13
C SER A 21 -0.49 -30.97 4.42
N ILE A 22 0.77 -31.43 4.40
CA ILE A 22 1.85 -30.78 3.64
C ILE A 22 1.49 -30.69 2.16
N ILE A 23 1.11 -31.80 1.52
CA ILE A 23 0.81 -31.83 0.08
C ILE A 23 -0.32 -30.86 -0.26
N LYS A 24 -1.39 -30.83 0.55
CA LYS A 24 -2.55 -29.97 0.29
C LYS A 24 -2.24 -28.49 0.50
N LEU A 25 -1.47 -28.16 1.52
CA LEU A 25 -1.11 -26.78 1.85
C LEU A 25 0.08 -26.25 1.04
N LEU A 26 0.89 -27.13 0.42
CA LEU A 26 2.15 -26.75 -0.24
C LEU A 26 2.03 -25.51 -1.14
N PRO A 27 1.04 -25.36 -2.03
CA PRO A 27 0.97 -24.18 -2.88
C PRO A 27 0.68 -22.91 -2.09
N ILE A 28 -0.14 -22.98 -1.03
CA ILE A 28 -0.37 -21.87 -0.09
C ILE A 28 0.91 -21.52 0.67
N LEU A 29 1.68 -22.53 1.09
CA LEU A 29 2.97 -22.29 1.75
C LEU A 29 3.96 -21.57 0.83
N ILE A 30 3.99 -21.91 -0.47
CA ILE A 30 4.79 -21.21 -1.48
C ILE A 30 4.31 -19.77 -1.67
N ILE A 31 2.98 -19.54 -1.69
CA ILE A 31 2.42 -18.18 -1.75
C ILE A 31 2.88 -17.34 -0.55
N LEU A 32 2.95 -17.91 0.66
CA LEU A 32 3.38 -17.17 1.85
C LEU A 32 4.89 -16.93 1.91
N ALA A 33 5.69 -17.93 1.52
CA ALA A 33 7.14 -17.90 1.70
C ALA A 33 7.89 -17.29 0.51
N ILE A 34 7.48 -17.61 -0.72
CA ILE A 34 8.27 -17.35 -1.93
C ILE A 34 7.71 -16.20 -2.75
N VAL A 35 6.39 -16.14 -2.98
CA VAL A 35 5.79 -15.11 -3.86
C VAL A 35 6.16 -13.68 -3.45
N PRO A 36 6.14 -13.27 -2.16
CA PRO A 36 6.55 -11.93 -1.76
C PRO A 36 8.01 -11.59 -2.11
N LEU A 37 8.89 -12.59 -2.22
CA LEU A 37 10.33 -12.44 -2.51
C LEU A 37 10.65 -12.24 -4.00
N ILE A 38 9.70 -12.52 -4.89
CA ILE A 38 9.94 -12.48 -6.33
C ILE A 38 10.23 -11.04 -6.76
N VAL A 39 11.41 -10.82 -7.34
CA VAL A 39 11.78 -9.58 -8.03
C VAL A 39 12.41 -9.98 -9.36
N PHE A 40 11.74 -9.67 -10.47
CA PHE A 40 12.22 -10.03 -11.80
C PHE A 40 11.58 -9.15 -12.87
N LEU A 41 12.39 -8.65 -13.81
CA LEU A 41 11.96 -7.70 -14.83
C LEU A 41 10.98 -8.35 -15.83
N LYS A 42 9.82 -7.73 -15.96
CA LYS A 42 8.94 -7.83 -17.12
C LYS A 42 8.83 -6.47 -17.81
N VAL A 43 9.24 -6.43 -19.08
CA VAL A 43 8.92 -5.29 -19.96
C VAL A 43 7.53 -5.52 -20.55
N VAL A 44 6.58 -4.65 -20.19
CA VAL A 44 5.18 -4.72 -20.64
C VAL A 44 4.92 -3.60 -21.64
N LYS A 45 4.44 -3.97 -22.84
CA LYS A 45 4.00 -2.99 -23.84
C LYS A 45 2.68 -2.36 -23.37
N LEU A 46 2.65 -1.03 -23.25
CA LEU A 46 1.45 -0.29 -22.90
C LEU A 46 0.68 0.03 -24.18
N THR A 47 -0.62 -0.29 -24.20
CA THR A 47 -1.52 -0.02 -25.32
C THR A 47 -2.88 0.47 -24.81
N GLY A 48 -3.58 1.24 -25.64
CA GLY A 48 -4.89 1.81 -25.35
C GLY A 48 -4.91 2.55 -24.01
N ALA A 49 -5.90 2.28 -23.17
CA ALA A 49 -6.10 2.99 -21.90
C ALA A 49 -4.93 2.88 -20.91
N ARG A 50 -4.12 1.80 -20.94
CA ARG A 50 -2.93 1.71 -20.07
C ARG A 50 -1.84 2.69 -20.48
N HIS A 51 -1.71 2.96 -21.78
CA HIS A 51 -0.82 3.98 -22.29
C HIS A 51 -1.40 5.38 -22.04
N ASP A 52 -2.68 5.57 -22.37
CA ASP A 52 -3.30 6.88 -22.38
C ASP A 52 -3.50 7.47 -20.99
N PHE A 53 -3.71 6.65 -19.95
CA PHE A 53 -3.96 7.11 -18.58
C PHE A 53 -2.77 6.93 -17.63
N TRP A 54 -1.60 6.53 -18.16
CA TRP A 54 -0.35 6.46 -17.39
C TRP A 54 0.58 7.63 -17.77
N THR A 55 1.88 7.38 -17.85
CA THR A 55 2.93 8.36 -18.18
C THR A 55 3.00 8.72 -19.66
N GLY A 56 2.27 8.02 -20.53
CA GLY A 56 2.41 8.15 -21.99
C GLY A 56 3.62 7.42 -22.57
N GLU A 57 4.35 6.66 -21.76
CA GLU A 57 5.43 5.80 -22.23
C GLU A 57 4.87 4.55 -22.94
N PRO A 58 5.47 4.10 -24.06
CA PRO A 58 5.00 2.92 -24.79
C PRO A 58 5.29 1.60 -24.06
N ARG A 59 6.15 1.62 -23.04
CA ARG A 59 6.58 0.43 -22.30
C ARG A 59 6.67 0.74 -20.81
N ASN A 60 6.33 -0.25 -19.99
CA ASN A 60 6.54 -0.25 -18.55
C ASN A 60 7.55 -1.32 -18.14
N TRP A 61 8.41 -0.99 -17.19
CA TRP A 61 9.48 -1.86 -16.69
C TRP A 61 9.12 -2.31 -15.28
N ASP A 62 8.39 -3.43 -15.16
CA ASP A 62 7.91 -3.91 -13.86
C ASP A 62 8.84 -4.98 -13.29
N PHE A 63 9.35 -4.77 -12.08
CA PHE A 63 10.19 -5.75 -11.39
C PHE A 63 9.45 -6.50 -10.27
N PHE A 64 8.34 -5.95 -9.76
CA PHE A 64 7.85 -6.31 -8.43
C PHE A 64 6.47 -6.97 -8.41
N SER A 65 5.64 -6.78 -9.44
CA SER A 65 4.22 -7.14 -9.37
C SER A 65 3.85 -8.21 -10.40
N TYR A 66 4.32 -8.10 -11.64
CA TYR A 66 3.88 -8.94 -12.76
C TYR A 66 4.07 -10.43 -12.48
N TYR A 67 5.31 -10.87 -12.16
CA TYR A 67 5.58 -12.28 -11.93
C TYR A 67 4.93 -12.81 -10.66
N LYS A 68 4.73 -11.97 -9.64
CA LYS A 68 3.98 -12.37 -8.44
C LYS A 68 2.54 -12.70 -8.79
N VAL A 69 1.88 -11.91 -9.64
CA VAL A 69 0.52 -12.20 -10.12
C VAL A 69 0.46 -13.53 -10.87
N ILE A 70 1.41 -13.79 -11.77
CA ILE A 70 1.46 -15.08 -12.49
C ILE A 70 1.55 -16.26 -11.52
N TRP A 71 2.45 -16.18 -10.54
CA TRP A 71 2.58 -17.25 -9.54
C TRP A 71 1.37 -17.37 -8.62
N ILE A 72 0.71 -16.26 -8.27
CA ILE A 72 -0.57 -16.30 -7.53
C ILE A 72 -1.63 -17.07 -8.32
N TYR A 73 -1.76 -16.82 -9.63
CA TYR A 73 -2.70 -17.55 -10.49
C TYR A 73 -2.40 -19.04 -10.49
N VAL A 74 -1.16 -19.42 -10.83
CA VAL A 74 -0.73 -20.82 -10.93
C VAL A 74 -0.94 -21.54 -9.59
N LEU A 75 -0.44 -20.98 -8.48
CA LEU A 75 -0.50 -21.63 -7.17
C LEU A 75 -1.93 -21.67 -6.61
N THR A 76 -2.79 -20.72 -6.95
CA THR A 76 -4.22 -20.78 -6.58
C THR A 76 -4.94 -21.89 -7.33
N VAL A 77 -4.70 -22.05 -8.64
CA VAL A 77 -5.28 -23.16 -9.43
C VAL A 77 -4.81 -24.51 -8.90
N ILE A 78 -3.51 -24.66 -8.61
CA ILE A 78 -2.97 -25.88 -8.00
C ILE A 78 -3.61 -26.12 -6.61
N SER A 79 -3.81 -25.07 -5.81
CA SER A 79 -4.50 -25.17 -4.51
C SER A 79 -5.94 -25.65 -4.66
N LEU A 80 -6.66 -25.20 -5.69
CA LEU A 80 -8.02 -25.66 -5.97
C LEU A 80 -8.03 -27.16 -6.27
N GLY A 81 -7.12 -27.61 -7.14
CA GLY A 81 -6.95 -29.04 -7.46
C GLY A 81 -6.59 -29.89 -6.24
N SER A 82 -5.67 -29.42 -5.37
CA SER A 82 -5.31 -30.12 -4.14
C SER A 82 -6.46 -30.14 -3.12
N SER A 83 -7.31 -29.12 -3.12
CA SER A 83 -8.47 -28.99 -2.23
C SER A 83 -9.68 -29.81 -2.67
N TYR A 84 -9.80 -30.19 -3.94
CA TYR A 84 -10.86 -31.09 -4.43
C TYR A 84 -10.88 -32.44 -3.67
N PHE A 85 -9.73 -32.87 -3.13
CA PHE A 85 -9.61 -34.05 -2.26
C PHE A 85 -10.06 -33.81 -0.81
N VAL A 86 -10.61 -32.64 -0.47
CA VAL A 86 -11.28 -32.37 0.80
C VAL A 86 -12.70 -32.95 0.70
N LYS A 87 -12.89 -34.15 1.25
CA LYS A 87 -14.13 -34.93 1.13
C LYS A 87 -15.43 -34.19 1.50
N ARG A 88 -15.38 -33.10 2.30
CA ARG A 88 -16.54 -32.24 2.62
C ARG A 88 -16.13 -30.78 2.90
N ILE A 89 -16.74 -29.83 2.19
CA ILE A 89 -16.67 -28.39 2.48
C ILE A 89 -17.30 -28.12 3.86
N LYS A 90 -16.67 -27.28 4.67
CA LYS A 90 -17.12 -26.92 6.02
C LYS A 90 -18.19 -25.84 5.96
N LYS A 91 -19.27 -25.97 6.72
CA LYS A 91 -20.32 -24.94 6.78
C LYS A 91 -19.77 -23.67 7.45
N SER A 92 -20.09 -22.51 6.88
CA SER A 92 -19.70 -21.21 7.44
C SER A 92 -20.59 -20.10 6.90
N ASN A 93 -21.09 -19.24 7.79
CA ASN A 93 -21.85 -18.05 7.39
C ASN A 93 -20.98 -17.02 6.66
N PHE A 94 -19.65 -17.07 6.84
CA PHE A 94 -18.70 -16.19 6.15
C PHE A 94 -18.61 -16.43 4.64
N TYR A 95 -19.16 -17.54 4.13
CA TYR A 95 -19.27 -17.75 2.69
C TYR A 95 -20.25 -16.79 2.03
N ILE A 96 -21.27 -16.30 2.75
CA ILE A 96 -22.25 -15.36 2.19
C ILE A 96 -21.57 -14.04 1.79
N PRO A 97 -20.90 -13.30 2.70
CA PRO A 97 -20.23 -12.07 2.31
C PRO A 97 -19.04 -12.32 1.36
N LEU A 98 -18.36 -13.47 1.45
CA LEU A 98 -17.27 -13.83 0.53
C LEU A 98 -17.78 -14.02 -0.91
N LEU A 99 -18.88 -14.76 -1.09
CA LEU A 99 -19.52 -14.98 -2.39
C LEU A 99 -20.14 -13.70 -2.93
N ALA A 100 -20.82 -12.92 -2.08
CA ALA A 100 -21.38 -11.63 -2.48
C ALA A 100 -20.27 -10.69 -3.01
N TYR A 101 -19.13 -10.63 -2.33
CA TYR A 101 -17.97 -9.87 -2.80
C TYR A 101 -17.44 -10.39 -4.15
N GLY A 102 -17.30 -11.71 -4.32
CA GLY A 102 -16.90 -12.33 -5.58
C GLY A 102 -17.84 -12.04 -6.75
N ILE A 103 -19.15 -12.13 -6.52
CA ILE A 103 -20.17 -11.81 -7.54
C ILE A 103 -20.06 -10.34 -7.96
N LEU A 104 -19.90 -9.42 -7.02
CA LEU A 104 -19.81 -7.99 -7.32
C LEU A 104 -18.51 -7.63 -8.05
N ILE A 105 -17.39 -8.30 -7.75
CA ILE A 105 -16.15 -8.22 -8.54
C ILE A 105 -16.42 -8.65 -9.99
N SER A 106 -17.03 -9.82 -10.19
CA SER A 106 -17.32 -10.35 -11.53
C SER A 106 -18.27 -9.45 -12.31
N LEU A 107 -19.39 -9.03 -11.71
CA LEU A 107 -20.36 -8.15 -12.35
C LEU A 107 -19.76 -6.79 -12.71
N SER A 108 -19.03 -6.16 -11.79
CA SER A 108 -18.33 -4.89 -12.07
C SER A 108 -17.32 -5.02 -13.21
N SER A 109 -16.70 -6.20 -13.34
CA SER A 109 -15.76 -6.47 -14.44
C SER A 109 -16.45 -6.67 -15.78
N MET A 110 -17.62 -7.32 -15.78
CA MET A 110 -18.43 -7.53 -16.98
C MET A 110 -18.97 -6.22 -17.56
N VAL A 111 -19.42 -5.30 -16.70
CA VAL A 111 -19.97 -4.00 -17.11
C VAL A 111 -18.89 -2.92 -17.31
N SER A 112 -17.63 -3.20 -17.00
CA SER A 112 -16.55 -2.22 -17.14
C SER A 112 -16.33 -1.82 -18.59
N LYS A 113 -16.19 -0.50 -18.83
CA LYS A 113 -15.76 0.05 -20.12
C LYS A 113 -14.34 -0.35 -20.50
N TYR A 114 -13.50 -0.66 -19.51
CA TYR A 114 -12.07 -0.98 -19.71
C TYR A 114 -11.80 -2.44 -19.31
N LYS A 115 -12.47 -3.39 -19.98
CA LYS A 115 -12.46 -4.83 -19.64
C LYS A 115 -11.06 -5.42 -19.43
N ILE A 116 -10.09 -5.11 -20.28
CA ILE A 116 -8.72 -5.66 -20.15
C ILE A 116 -8.05 -5.20 -18.86
N ILE A 117 -8.19 -3.92 -18.50
CA ILE A 117 -7.67 -3.38 -17.24
C ILE A 117 -8.46 -3.98 -16.07
N SER A 118 -9.78 -4.07 -16.22
CA SER A 118 -10.65 -4.66 -15.21
C SER A 118 -10.31 -6.11 -14.88
N LEU A 119 -9.93 -6.92 -15.88
CA LEU A 119 -9.63 -8.34 -15.68
C LEU A 119 -8.20 -8.59 -15.18
N TYR A 120 -7.22 -7.89 -15.75
CA TYR A 120 -5.79 -8.15 -15.52
C TYR A 120 -5.06 -7.10 -14.68
N GLY A 121 -5.73 -6.01 -14.35
CA GLY A 121 -5.21 -4.89 -13.58
C GLY A 121 -4.52 -3.80 -14.41
N PHE A 122 -4.20 -2.73 -13.72
CA PHE A 122 -3.50 -1.54 -14.20
C PHE A 122 -1.99 -1.67 -13.99
N VAL A 123 -1.24 -0.73 -14.57
CA VAL A 123 0.22 -0.71 -14.56
C VAL A 123 0.76 -0.73 -13.11
N ASP A 124 1.87 -1.43 -12.89
CA ASP A 124 2.57 -1.62 -11.60
C ASP A 124 1.79 -2.34 -10.47
N ARG A 125 0.50 -2.61 -10.66
CA ARG A 125 -0.37 -3.26 -9.67
C ARG A 125 -0.82 -4.63 -10.11
N TYR A 126 -1.37 -4.72 -11.33
CA TYR A 126 -1.94 -5.94 -11.90
C TYR A 126 -3.00 -6.60 -10.99
N GLU A 127 -3.69 -5.84 -10.12
CA GLU A 127 -4.74 -6.35 -9.23
C GLU A 127 -6.13 -6.28 -9.89
N GLY A 128 -6.26 -6.93 -11.04
CA GLY A 128 -7.55 -7.08 -11.73
C GLY A 128 -8.47 -8.09 -11.06
N ALA A 129 -9.64 -8.31 -11.66
CA ALA A 129 -10.66 -9.24 -11.20
C ALA A 129 -10.12 -10.65 -10.89
N PHE A 130 -9.25 -11.17 -11.76
CA PHE A 130 -8.70 -12.51 -11.57
C PHE A 130 -7.86 -12.62 -10.30
N VAL A 131 -7.07 -11.60 -9.97
CA VAL A 131 -6.28 -11.57 -8.73
C VAL A 131 -7.20 -11.51 -7.51
N LEU A 132 -8.22 -10.64 -7.56
CA LEU A 132 -9.18 -10.53 -6.47
C LEU A 132 -9.96 -11.84 -6.25
N ILE A 133 -10.34 -12.55 -7.32
CA ILE A 133 -10.98 -13.87 -7.24
C ILE A 133 -10.02 -14.91 -6.65
N CYS A 134 -8.74 -14.89 -7.04
CA CYS A 134 -7.74 -15.76 -6.42
C CYS A 134 -7.65 -15.54 -4.91
N TYR A 135 -7.72 -14.29 -4.44
CA TYR A 135 -7.74 -13.99 -3.01
C TYR A 135 -8.91 -14.64 -2.27
N LEU A 136 -10.12 -14.60 -2.85
CA LEU A 136 -11.29 -15.26 -2.26
C LEU A 136 -11.11 -16.78 -2.21
N PHE A 137 -10.55 -17.37 -3.27
CA PHE A 137 -10.22 -18.78 -3.29
C PHE A 137 -9.17 -19.14 -2.25
N LEU A 138 -8.12 -18.34 -2.06
CA LEU A 138 -7.11 -18.58 -1.03
C LEU A 138 -7.72 -18.58 0.38
N THR A 139 -8.62 -17.65 0.68
CA THR A 139 -9.37 -17.66 1.94
C THR A 139 -10.25 -18.89 2.07
N PHE A 140 -11.04 -19.21 1.05
CA PHE A 140 -11.93 -20.37 1.03
C PHE A 140 -11.17 -21.69 1.22
N ILE A 141 -10.10 -21.90 0.46
CA ILE A 141 -9.29 -23.11 0.51
C ILE A 141 -8.60 -23.23 1.88
N THR A 142 -7.95 -22.16 2.34
CA THR A 142 -7.24 -22.18 3.63
C THR A 142 -8.21 -22.49 4.78
N PHE A 143 -9.39 -21.87 4.80
CA PHE A 143 -10.44 -22.16 5.79
C PHE A 143 -10.83 -23.64 5.85
N ASN A 144 -10.97 -24.30 4.69
CA ASN A 144 -11.36 -25.69 4.59
C ASN A 144 -10.21 -26.67 4.88
N LEU A 145 -8.97 -26.25 4.66
CA LEU A 145 -7.78 -27.09 4.87
C LEU A 145 -7.31 -27.11 6.33
N ILE A 146 -7.51 -26.03 7.09
CA ILE A 146 -7.14 -26.00 8.52
C ILE A 146 -8.01 -26.96 9.34
N LYS A 147 -7.38 -27.99 9.91
CA LYS A 147 -8.03 -29.03 10.72
C LYS A 147 -7.38 -29.23 12.07
N ASN A 148 -6.06 -29.10 12.14
CA ASN A 148 -5.31 -29.44 13.33
C ASN A 148 -4.19 -28.43 13.60
N LYS A 149 -3.50 -28.63 14.73
CA LYS A 149 -2.38 -27.81 15.17
C LYS A 149 -1.18 -27.84 14.22
N PHE A 150 -0.98 -28.93 13.48
CA PHE A 150 0.13 -29.08 12.55
C PHE A 150 -0.04 -28.15 11.33
N ASP A 151 -1.25 -28.07 10.78
CA ASP A 151 -1.59 -27.17 9.67
C ASP A 151 -1.26 -25.70 9.99
N ILE A 152 -1.68 -25.26 11.19
CA ILE A 152 -1.46 -23.89 11.66
C ILE A 152 0.04 -23.61 11.80
N LYS A 153 0.82 -24.58 12.29
CA LYS A 153 2.29 -24.45 12.39
C LYS A 153 2.94 -24.35 11.01
N LEU A 154 2.47 -25.09 10.00
CA LEU A 154 2.99 -24.99 8.64
C LEU A 154 2.80 -23.58 8.08
N ILE A 155 1.62 -22.98 8.27
CA ILE A 155 1.35 -21.60 7.83
C ILE A 155 2.32 -20.61 8.49
N PHE A 156 2.48 -20.67 9.82
CA PHE A 156 3.42 -19.77 10.51
C PHE A 156 4.86 -20.01 10.10
N PHE A 157 5.25 -21.26 9.85
CA PHE A 157 6.60 -21.59 9.43
C PHE A 157 6.91 -21.02 8.04
N ALA A 158 6.04 -21.24 7.06
CA ALA A 158 6.20 -20.67 5.71
C ALA A 158 6.21 -19.14 5.73
N LEU A 159 5.27 -18.54 6.47
CA LEU A 159 5.21 -17.10 6.66
C LEU A 159 6.49 -16.56 7.32
N GLY A 160 7.03 -17.26 8.32
CA GLY A 160 8.27 -16.92 9.01
C GLY A 160 9.50 -16.97 8.09
N ILE A 161 9.59 -17.97 7.20
CA ILE A 161 10.68 -18.07 6.21
C ILE A 161 10.68 -16.85 5.29
N GLY A 162 9.54 -16.55 4.66
CA GLY A 162 9.43 -15.42 3.74
C GLY A 162 9.76 -14.10 4.44
N ALA A 163 9.21 -13.89 5.64
CA ALA A 163 9.45 -12.71 6.45
C ALA A 163 10.91 -12.56 6.87
N PHE A 164 11.57 -13.64 7.24
CA PHE A 164 12.98 -13.64 7.63
C PHE A 164 13.86 -13.19 6.47
N ILE A 165 13.71 -13.81 5.29
CA ILE A 165 14.50 -13.47 4.10
C ILE A 165 14.23 -12.02 3.67
N MET A 166 12.97 -11.59 3.61
CA MET A 166 12.63 -10.19 3.29
C MET A 166 13.24 -9.19 4.28
N SER A 167 13.25 -9.54 5.56
CA SER A 167 13.77 -8.63 6.59
C SER A 167 15.30 -8.60 6.61
N LEU A 168 15.97 -9.69 6.21
CA LEU A 168 17.41 -9.67 5.95
C LEU A 168 17.73 -8.76 4.76
N ILE A 169 17.04 -8.92 3.63
CA ILE A 169 17.22 -8.02 2.47
C ILE A 169 16.99 -6.56 2.90
N GLY A 170 15.91 -6.32 3.64
CA GLY A 170 15.54 -4.98 4.07
C GLY A 170 16.53 -4.34 5.05
N ILE A 171 17.10 -5.10 5.99
CA ILE A 171 18.11 -4.55 6.92
C ILE A 171 19.43 -4.25 6.19
N PHE A 172 19.82 -5.07 5.21
CA PHE A 172 20.99 -4.77 4.38
C PHE A 172 20.78 -3.52 3.52
N GLN A 173 19.57 -3.35 2.94
CA GLN A 173 19.20 -2.11 2.24
C GLN A 173 19.30 -0.87 3.14
N PHE A 174 18.92 -1.00 4.42
CA PHE A 174 19.02 0.09 5.40
C PHE A 174 20.47 0.52 5.64
N PHE A 175 21.42 -0.40 5.65
CA PHE A 175 22.84 -0.12 5.82
C PHE A 175 23.57 0.21 4.51
N GLY A 176 22.83 0.46 3.41
CA GLY A 176 23.40 0.77 2.10
C GLY A 176 23.92 -0.45 1.33
N MET A 177 23.81 -1.66 1.88
CA MET A 177 24.21 -2.92 1.26
C MET A 177 23.05 -3.53 0.45
N ASP A 178 22.48 -2.77 -0.47
CA ASP A 178 21.34 -3.24 -1.28
C ASP A 178 21.78 -4.29 -2.30
N ILE A 179 21.41 -5.55 -2.06
CA ILE A 179 21.81 -6.69 -2.90
C ILE A 179 21.42 -6.47 -4.38
N PHE A 180 20.27 -5.85 -4.64
CA PHE A 180 19.78 -5.60 -6.01
C PHE A 180 20.58 -4.51 -6.74
N ARG A 181 21.37 -3.69 -6.02
CA ARG A 181 22.25 -2.68 -6.64
C ARG A 181 23.60 -3.25 -7.05
N THR A 182 24.00 -4.40 -6.51
CA THR A 182 25.23 -5.08 -6.93
C THR A 182 25.08 -5.58 -8.36
N TYR A 183 26.18 -5.65 -9.12
CA TYR A 183 26.15 -6.17 -10.49
C TYR A 183 25.50 -7.56 -10.56
N GLN A 184 25.91 -8.47 -9.68
CA GLN A 184 25.36 -9.82 -9.61
C GLN A 184 23.86 -9.83 -9.25
N GLY A 185 23.43 -8.98 -8.31
CA GLY A 185 22.03 -8.89 -7.94
C GLY A 185 21.16 -8.32 -9.06
N LYS A 186 21.70 -7.41 -9.89
CA LYS A 186 21.01 -6.95 -11.11
C LYS A 186 20.83 -8.07 -12.12
N LEU A 187 21.82 -8.95 -12.30
CA LEU A 187 21.69 -10.13 -13.16
C LEU A 187 20.61 -11.09 -12.67
N TRP A 188 20.43 -11.25 -11.35
CA TRP A 188 19.37 -12.12 -10.82
C TRP A 188 17.94 -11.63 -11.09
N ILE A 189 17.77 -10.32 -11.28
CA ILE A 189 16.46 -9.71 -11.50
C ILE A 189 16.22 -9.34 -12.97
N LEU A 190 17.19 -9.60 -13.85
CA LEU A 190 17.09 -9.33 -15.29
C LEU A 190 16.97 -10.65 -16.06
N PRO A 191 16.08 -10.73 -17.06
CA PRO A 191 16.11 -11.81 -18.04
C PRO A 191 17.36 -11.72 -18.93
N PRO A 192 17.79 -12.86 -19.53
CA PRO A 192 19.01 -12.93 -20.35
C PRO A 192 19.10 -11.87 -21.45
N ASP A 193 18.00 -11.60 -22.14
CA ASP A 193 17.93 -10.60 -23.22
C ASP A 193 18.28 -9.17 -22.77
N TRP A 194 18.18 -8.90 -21.46
CA TRP A 194 18.36 -7.58 -20.86
C TRP A 194 19.57 -7.48 -19.94
N GLU A 195 20.44 -8.50 -19.89
CA GLU A 195 21.65 -8.50 -19.03
C GLU A 195 22.58 -7.31 -19.31
N LYS A 196 22.67 -6.89 -20.58
CA LYS A 196 23.47 -5.71 -21.00
C LYS A 196 23.01 -4.41 -20.33
N LEU A 197 21.80 -4.36 -19.77
CA LEU A 197 21.31 -3.20 -19.00
C LEU A 197 21.75 -3.19 -17.54
N ALA A 198 22.39 -4.25 -17.03
CA ALA A 198 22.80 -4.32 -15.63
C ALA A 198 23.64 -3.11 -15.20
N ASP A 199 24.62 -2.69 -16.01
CA ASP A 199 25.47 -1.55 -15.66
C ASP A 199 24.73 -0.21 -15.69
N SER A 200 23.73 -0.07 -16.56
CA SER A 200 22.97 1.18 -16.74
C SER A 200 21.71 1.27 -15.87
N LEU A 201 21.32 0.19 -15.19
CA LEU A 201 20.13 0.17 -14.34
C LEU A 201 20.28 1.10 -13.12
N LYS A 202 19.46 2.16 -13.09
CA LYS A 202 19.40 3.15 -12.01
C LYS A 202 18.22 2.88 -11.09
N PHE A 203 18.49 2.80 -9.79
CA PHE A 203 17.46 2.62 -8.77
C PHE A 203 16.88 3.98 -8.34
N THR A 204 15.55 4.06 -8.26
CA THR A 204 14.83 5.28 -7.87
C THR A 204 14.79 5.48 -6.36
N PHE A 205 14.92 4.40 -5.58
CA PHE A 205 14.99 4.49 -4.12
C PHE A 205 16.29 5.17 -3.68
N ALA A 206 16.19 6.09 -2.71
CA ALA A 206 17.38 6.65 -2.08
C ALA A 206 18.13 5.55 -1.28
N PRO A 207 19.47 5.64 -1.17
CA PRO A 207 20.25 4.76 -0.28
C PRO A 207 19.65 4.72 1.13
N GLY A 208 19.69 3.55 1.78
CA GLY A 208 19.12 3.36 3.12
C GLY A 208 17.61 3.14 3.17
N THR A 209 16.93 3.11 2.02
CA THR A 209 15.47 2.88 1.96
C THR A 209 15.15 1.39 1.99
N ILE A 210 14.38 0.96 2.99
CA ILE A 210 13.88 -0.43 3.08
C ILE A 210 12.62 -0.59 2.20
N TYR A 211 12.81 -1.00 0.94
CA TYR A 211 11.71 -1.44 0.07
C TYR A 211 11.59 -2.98 0.02
N ALA A 212 12.57 -3.69 0.57
CA ALA A 212 12.75 -5.13 0.52
C ALA A 212 12.51 -5.63 -0.91
N THR A 213 11.44 -6.42 -1.10
CA THR A 213 10.98 -6.92 -2.39
C THR A 213 9.56 -6.44 -2.71
N LEU A 214 9.05 -5.42 -2.01
CA LEU A 214 7.61 -5.10 -1.94
C LEU A 214 7.20 -3.81 -2.69
N TYR A 215 7.98 -3.37 -3.69
CA TYR A 215 7.72 -2.20 -4.56
C TYR A 215 7.65 -0.83 -3.86
N ASN A 216 7.23 -0.74 -2.59
CA ASN A 216 7.07 0.50 -1.85
C ASN A 216 7.20 0.27 -0.34
N THR A 217 7.76 1.26 0.37
CA THR A 217 7.93 1.22 1.83
C THR A 217 6.60 1.07 2.59
N ASN A 218 5.48 1.57 2.06
CA ASN A 218 4.18 1.43 2.70
C ASN A 218 3.73 -0.03 2.78
N TYR A 219 4.01 -0.83 1.75
CA TYR A 219 3.72 -2.26 1.72
C TYR A 219 4.65 -3.03 2.66
N VAL A 220 5.93 -2.65 2.74
CA VAL A 220 6.86 -3.17 3.77
C VAL A 220 6.30 -2.91 5.17
N GLY A 221 5.89 -1.66 5.45
CA GLY A 221 5.29 -1.32 6.75
C GLY A 221 4.05 -2.15 7.07
N SER A 222 3.17 -2.35 6.08
CA SER A 222 1.94 -3.17 6.25
C SER A 222 2.27 -4.64 6.54
N TYR A 223 3.21 -5.21 5.78
CA TYR A 223 3.68 -6.58 5.96
C TYR A 223 4.35 -6.75 7.33
N MET A 224 5.36 -5.93 7.64
CA MET A 224 6.14 -6.03 8.88
C MET A 224 5.28 -5.78 10.12
N SER A 225 4.23 -4.96 10.04
CA SER A 225 3.27 -4.77 11.15
C SER A 225 2.63 -6.10 11.58
N MET A 226 2.15 -6.90 10.62
CA MET A 226 1.55 -8.20 10.90
C MET A 226 2.56 -9.15 11.55
N LEU A 227 3.73 -9.28 10.93
CA LEU A 227 4.77 -10.23 11.33
C LEU A 227 5.41 -9.88 12.68
N PHE A 228 5.59 -8.59 12.93
CA PHE A 228 6.05 -8.08 14.22
C PHE A 228 5.10 -8.47 15.35
N LEU A 229 3.78 -8.25 15.18
CA LEU A 229 2.78 -8.60 16.19
C LEU A 229 2.68 -10.12 16.42
N LEU A 230 2.70 -10.91 15.33
CA LEU A 230 2.73 -12.37 15.43
C LEU A 230 3.95 -12.87 16.21
N SER A 231 5.12 -12.29 15.95
CA SER A 231 6.36 -12.70 16.61
C SER A 231 6.42 -12.30 18.08
N ILE A 232 5.82 -11.18 18.51
CA ILE A 232 5.68 -10.85 19.95
C ILE A 232 4.92 -11.98 20.66
N ILE A 233 3.81 -12.43 20.08
CA ILE A 233 3.01 -13.50 20.69
C ILE A 233 3.79 -14.81 20.71
N ALA A 234 4.56 -15.11 19.66
CA ALA A 234 5.46 -16.26 19.65
C ALA A 234 6.53 -16.20 20.77
N VAL A 235 7.09 -15.02 21.07
CA VAL A 235 8.04 -14.82 22.19
C VAL A 235 7.38 -15.17 23.53
N ILE A 236 6.15 -14.68 23.78
CA ILE A 236 5.45 -14.85 25.06
C ILE A 236 5.20 -16.33 25.39
N TYR A 237 4.93 -17.15 24.37
CA TYR A 237 4.47 -18.53 24.52
C TYR A 237 5.52 -19.60 24.25
N THR A 238 6.71 -19.21 23.79
CA THR A 238 7.80 -20.17 23.57
C THR A 238 8.47 -20.51 24.90
N LYS A 239 8.49 -21.80 25.24
CA LYS A 239 9.09 -22.31 26.49
C LYS A 239 10.55 -22.75 26.34
N ASN A 240 10.92 -23.30 25.19
CA ASN A 240 12.28 -23.78 24.94
C ASN A 240 13.23 -22.59 24.78
N LYS A 241 14.30 -22.53 25.58
CA LYS A 241 15.23 -21.39 25.63
C LYS A 241 15.92 -21.10 24.30
N VAL A 242 16.37 -22.13 23.57
CA VAL A 242 17.02 -21.97 22.26
C VAL A 242 16.03 -21.41 21.23
N LYS A 243 14.83 -22.00 21.14
CA LYS A 243 13.77 -21.50 20.25
C LYS A 243 13.34 -20.09 20.61
N LEU A 244 13.29 -19.78 21.91
CA LEU A 244 12.96 -18.44 22.40
C LEU A 244 13.99 -17.42 21.91
N SER A 245 15.29 -17.70 22.03
CA SER A 245 16.35 -16.82 21.52
C SER A 245 16.24 -16.57 20.02
N ILE A 246 15.98 -17.62 19.23
CA ILE A 246 15.78 -17.48 17.77
C ILE A 246 14.57 -16.60 17.46
N ILE A 247 13.45 -16.80 18.16
CA ILE A 247 12.23 -16.01 17.95
C ILE A 247 12.41 -14.56 18.40
N ILE A 248 13.19 -14.31 19.46
CA ILE A 248 13.55 -12.94 19.88
C ILE A 248 14.36 -12.26 18.78
N ILE A 249 15.41 -12.91 18.23
CA ILE A 249 16.20 -12.34 17.13
C ILE A 249 15.30 -12.05 15.92
N PHE A 250 14.44 -13.00 15.54
CA PHE A 250 13.47 -12.81 14.46
C PHE A 250 12.54 -11.62 14.74
N ASN A 251 12.03 -11.48 15.96
CA ASN A 251 11.16 -10.38 16.36
C ASN A 251 11.87 -9.02 16.32
N LEU A 252 13.11 -8.93 16.81
CA LEU A 252 13.93 -7.72 16.72
C LEU A 252 14.18 -7.35 15.25
N LEU A 253 14.42 -8.33 14.38
CA LEU A 253 14.59 -8.11 12.95
C LEU A 253 13.31 -7.59 12.27
N MET A 254 12.13 -8.12 12.64
CA MET A 254 10.83 -7.61 12.16
C MET A 254 10.63 -6.15 12.60
N TYR A 255 10.92 -5.85 13.88
CA TYR A 255 10.81 -4.50 14.43
C TYR A 255 11.72 -3.51 13.70
N SER A 256 12.99 -3.87 13.49
CA SER A 256 13.97 -3.04 12.76
C SER A 256 13.48 -2.68 11.36
N ASN A 257 12.90 -3.64 10.62
CA ASN A 257 12.34 -3.38 9.30
C ASN A 257 11.05 -2.55 9.35
N TRP A 258 10.18 -2.82 10.33
CA TRP A 258 8.94 -2.07 10.52
C TRP A 258 9.21 -0.58 10.76
N ILE A 259 10.14 -0.24 11.66
CA ILE A 259 10.51 1.15 11.92
C ILE A 259 11.38 1.74 10.80
N GLY A 260 12.35 0.97 10.30
CA GLY A 260 13.33 1.38 9.29
C GLY A 260 12.73 1.68 7.91
N CYS A 261 11.62 1.03 7.55
CA CYS A 261 10.91 1.33 6.30
C CYS A 261 10.21 2.70 6.32
N ARG A 262 10.07 3.35 7.48
CA ARG A 262 9.58 4.74 7.61
C ARG A 262 8.18 4.95 7.04
N SER A 263 7.37 3.89 7.00
CA SER A 263 5.96 3.93 6.59
C SER A 263 5.07 4.43 7.72
N ARG A 264 4.46 5.61 7.54
CA ARG A 264 3.48 6.15 8.50
C ARG A 264 2.24 5.28 8.62
N ALA A 265 1.76 4.74 7.50
CA ALA A 265 0.59 3.85 7.49
C ALA A 265 0.88 2.57 8.29
N GLY A 266 2.05 1.96 8.07
CA GLY A 266 2.49 0.78 8.83
C GLY A 266 2.68 1.07 10.32
N MET A 267 3.21 2.25 10.68
CA MET A 267 3.30 2.66 12.08
C MET A 267 1.92 2.75 12.74
N VAL A 268 0.96 3.42 12.10
CA VAL A 268 -0.41 3.56 12.64
C VAL A 268 -1.08 2.20 12.82
N GLY A 269 -1.02 1.32 11.81
CA GLY A 269 -1.64 0.00 11.91
C GLY A 269 -0.94 -0.93 12.90
N GLY A 270 0.39 -0.95 12.93
CA GLY A 270 1.15 -1.72 13.92
C GLY A 270 0.89 -1.26 15.36
N THR A 271 0.80 0.05 15.61
CA THR A 271 0.42 0.58 16.92
C THR A 271 -1.02 0.22 17.32
N ALA A 272 -1.98 0.32 16.40
CA ALA A 272 -3.35 -0.12 16.67
C ALA A 272 -3.41 -1.63 16.98
N GLY A 273 -2.64 -2.43 16.25
CA GLY A 273 -2.45 -3.85 16.52
C GLY A 273 -1.83 -4.14 17.89
N LEU A 274 -0.83 -3.36 18.32
CA LEU A 274 -0.23 -3.47 19.66
C LEU A 274 -1.27 -3.21 20.76
N ILE A 275 -2.15 -2.21 20.58
CA ILE A 275 -3.24 -1.94 21.52
C ILE A 275 -4.16 -3.16 21.62
N LEU A 276 -4.57 -3.73 20.49
CA LEU A 276 -5.43 -4.91 20.49
C LEU A 276 -4.73 -6.14 21.09
N LEU A 277 -3.43 -6.31 20.81
CA LEU A 277 -2.59 -7.35 21.42
C LEU A 277 -2.60 -7.21 22.94
N ILE A 278 -2.40 -5.99 23.46
CA ILE A 278 -2.45 -5.72 24.90
C ILE A 278 -3.82 -6.10 25.47
N ILE A 279 -4.92 -5.70 24.83
CA ILE A 279 -6.28 -6.00 25.30
C ILE A 279 -6.52 -7.51 25.38
N ILE A 280 -6.20 -8.26 24.31
CA ILE A 280 -6.43 -9.71 24.24
C ILE A 280 -5.49 -10.46 25.19
N PHE A 281 -4.19 -10.15 25.18
CA PHE A 281 -3.17 -10.92 25.89
C PHE A 281 -2.77 -10.33 27.26
N ARG A 282 -3.49 -9.31 27.79
CA ARG A 282 -3.17 -8.59 29.05
C ARG A 282 -2.72 -9.47 30.21
N LYS A 283 -3.47 -10.53 30.51
CA LYS A 283 -3.18 -11.45 31.64
C LYS A 283 -1.83 -12.13 31.48
N LYS A 284 -1.43 -12.43 30.24
CA LYS A 284 -0.19 -13.14 29.92
C LYS A 284 0.99 -12.20 29.81
N LEU A 285 0.76 -10.99 29.29
CA LEU A 285 1.75 -9.90 29.30
C LEU A 285 2.15 -9.55 30.74
N LEU A 286 1.19 -9.38 31.65
CA LEU A 286 1.48 -9.10 33.07
C LEU A 286 2.28 -10.23 33.73
N LYS A 287 1.96 -11.49 33.43
CA LYS A 287 2.75 -12.64 33.94
C LYS A 287 4.18 -12.72 33.38
N LYS A 288 4.43 -12.13 32.21
CA LYS A 288 5.71 -12.15 31.50
C LYS A 288 6.34 -10.75 31.43
N TRP A 289 6.01 -9.85 32.35
CA TRP A 289 6.34 -8.43 32.25
C TRP A 289 7.84 -8.15 32.13
N MET A 290 8.71 -8.92 32.79
CA MET A 290 10.17 -8.79 32.65
C MET A 290 10.67 -9.07 31.23
N LEU A 291 10.12 -10.11 30.59
CA LEU A 291 10.45 -10.44 29.20
C LEU A 291 9.98 -9.33 28.26
N ILE A 292 8.78 -8.79 28.51
CA ILE A 292 8.21 -7.69 27.73
C ILE A 292 9.03 -6.41 27.94
N LEU A 293 9.43 -6.10 29.17
CA LEU A 293 10.30 -4.96 29.48
C LEU A 293 11.63 -5.07 28.74
N GLY A 294 12.26 -6.25 28.75
CA GLY A 294 13.48 -6.52 28.00
C GLY A 294 13.32 -6.31 26.48
N LEU A 295 12.20 -6.73 25.90
CA LEU A 295 11.88 -6.44 24.49
C LEU A 295 11.70 -4.95 24.23
N VAL A 296 10.95 -4.24 25.08
CA VAL A 296 10.71 -2.79 24.93
C VAL A 296 12.02 -2.01 25.00
N VAL A 297 12.90 -2.34 25.96
CA VAL A 297 14.24 -1.73 26.05
C VAL A 297 15.03 -2.02 24.78
N SER A 298 15.00 -3.25 24.28
CA SER A 298 15.69 -3.63 23.04
C SER A 298 15.17 -2.86 21.82
N TYR A 299 13.85 -2.64 21.72
CA TYR A 299 13.24 -1.83 20.67
C TYR A 299 13.69 -0.36 20.73
N ILE A 300 13.79 0.22 21.93
CA ILE A 300 14.28 1.59 22.13
C ILE A 300 15.75 1.68 21.70
N VAL A 301 16.59 0.75 22.17
CA VAL A 301 18.01 0.71 21.81
C VAL A 301 18.20 0.57 20.30
N ILE A 302 17.49 -0.35 19.65
CA ILE A 302 17.56 -0.52 18.19
C ILE A 302 17.14 0.76 17.46
N ALA A 303 16.03 1.39 17.87
CA ALA A 303 15.57 2.62 17.24
C ALA A 303 16.59 3.76 17.38
N LEU A 304 17.23 3.89 18.54
CA LEU A 304 18.30 4.86 18.78
C LEU A 304 19.54 4.57 17.93
N LEU A 305 20.00 3.31 17.90
CA LEU A 305 21.15 2.91 17.08
C LEU A 305 20.91 3.14 15.59
N MET A 306 19.73 2.74 15.09
CA MET A 306 19.33 3.00 13.70
C MET A 306 19.24 4.50 13.41
N ASN A 307 18.74 5.30 14.36
CA ASN A 307 18.69 6.75 14.21
C ASN A 307 20.09 7.39 14.13
N LEU A 308 20.99 7.02 15.06
CA LEU A 308 22.39 7.46 15.05
C LEU A 308 23.08 7.10 13.73
N TYR A 309 22.85 5.87 13.24
CA TYR A 309 23.36 5.45 11.94
C TYR A 309 22.83 6.34 10.81
N THR A 310 21.53 6.64 10.78
CA THR A 310 20.95 7.49 9.72
C THR A 310 21.47 8.93 9.74
N ILE A 311 21.83 9.44 10.93
CA ILE A 311 22.46 10.76 11.07
C ILE A 311 23.89 10.69 10.52
N LYS A 312 24.67 9.68 10.94
CA LYS A 312 26.05 9.48 10.48
C LYS A 312 26.15 9.26 8.97
N ALA A 313 25.19 8.55 8.39
CA ALA A 313 25.15 8.22 6.96
C ALA A 313 24.55 9.33 6.08
N GLU A 314 24.12 10.46 6.68
CA GLU A 314 23.58 11.64 5.99
C GLU A 314 22.49 11.30 4.95
N TYR A 315 21.62 10.34 5.27
CA TYR A 315 20.56 9.94 4.35
C TYR A 315 19.62 11.10 4.05
N SER A 316 19.34 11.33 2.77
CA SER A 316 18.46 12.42 2.28
C SER A 316 17.05 12.39 2.89
N SER A 317 16.61 11.22 3.34
CA SER A 317 15.38 11.01 4.10
C SER A 317 15.36 11.65 5.51
N GLY A 318 16.52 12.11 6.00
CA GLY A 318 16.73 12.61 7.35
C GLY A 318 16.82 11.51 8.43
N PRO A 319 16.91 11.92 9.71
CA PRO A 319 16.96 11.01 10.85
C PRO A 319 15.72 10.13 10.94
N LEU A 320 15.89 8.87 11.33
CA LEU A 320 14.78 7.92 11.50
C LEU A 320 13.67 8.44 12.43
N LEU A 321 14.04 8.96 13.61
CA LEU A 321 13.07 9.40 14.61
C LEU A 321 12.33 10.68 14.20
N ALA A 322 12.91 11.49 13.32
CA ALA A 322 12.22 12.65 12.76
C ALA A 322 10.97 12.24 11.96
N LYS A 323 10.99 11.06 11.33
CA LYS A 323 9.81 10.53 10.64
C LYS A 323 8.68 10.17 11.62
N ILE A 324 9.03 9.63 12.79
CA ILE A 324 8.05 9.31 13.85
C ILE A 324 7.47 10.60 14.41
N ALA A 325 8.31 11.59 14.71
CA ALA A 325 7.85 12.92 15.14
C ALA A 325 6.93 13.58 14.10
N SER A 326 7.15 13.32 12.80
CA SER A 326 6.29 13.82 11.72
C SER A 326 4.85 13.25 11.73
N LEU A 327 4.55 12.23 12.53
CA LEU A 327 3.17 11.78 12.77
C LEU A 327 2.37 12.84 13.53
N GLY A 328 2.98 13.49 14.54
CA GLY A 328 2.35 14.57 15.29
C GLY A 328 2.06 15.79 14.42
N SER A 329 3.02 16.18 13.56
CA SER A 329 2.79 17.27 12.61
C SER A 329 1.76 16.92 11.54
N ALA A 330 1.69 15.66 11.10
CA ALA A 330 0.63 15.19 10.22
C ALA A 330 -0.75 15.26 10.88
N ALA A 331 -0.87 14.89 12.16
CA ALA A 331 -2.12 15.03 12.92
C ALA A 331 -2.53 16.50 13.05
N LYS A 332 -1.58 17.40 13.30
CA LYS A 332 -1.83 18.86 13.34
C LYS A 332 -2.35 19.39 12.00
N GLN A 333 -1.77 18.96 10.87
CA GLN A 333 -2.26 19.34 9.53
C GLN A 333 -3.69 18.88 9.23
N VAL A 334 -4.13 17.74 9.79
CA VAL A 334 -5.50 17.25 9.64
C VAL A 334 -6.51 18.17 10.33
N VAL A 335 -6.14 18.70 11.50
CA VAL A 335 -6.98 19.60 12.29
C VAL A 335 -6.94 21.02 11.74
N GLU A 336 -5.75 21.59 11.60
CA GLU A 336 -5.54 23.02 11.33
C GLU A 336 -5.47 23.38 9.84
N GLY A 337 -5.36 22.38 8.96
CA GLY A 337 -5.10 22.60 7.54
C GLY A 337 -3.62 22.74 7.22
N SER A 338 -3.33 22.73 5.92
CA SER A 338 -2.00 22.95 5.38
C SER A 338 -1.80 24.41 5.01
N ASN A 339 -0.60 24.95 5.26
CA ASN A 339 -0.21 26.31 4.85
C ASN A 339 0.06 26.37 3.34
N VAL A 340 -0.96 26.08 2.53
CA VAL A 340 -0.90 26.21 1.08
C VAL A 340 -1.06 27.69 0.72
N ALA A 341 -0.06 28.24 0.04
CA ALA A 341 -0.07 29.65 -0.36
C ALA A 341 -1.10 29.94 -1.45
N LEU A 342 -1.31 29.00 -2.38
CA LEU A 342 -2.22 29.14 -3.52
C LEU A 342 -3.69 29.02 -3.07
N LYS A 343 -4.50 30.05 -3.33
CA LYS A 343 -5.95 30.01 -3.15
C LYS A 343 -6.65 29.51 -4.41
N ASP A 344 -6.35 30.13 -5.56
CA ASP A 344 -7.04 29.86 -6.82
C ASP A 344 -6.24 30.34 -8.04
N ILE A 345 -6.60 29.83 -9.23
CA ILE A 345 -6.09 30.33 -10.51
C ILE A 345 -7.27 30.58 -11.44
N VAL A 346 -7.46 31.83 -11.85
CA VAL A 346 -8.54 32.22 -12.76
C VAL A 346 -7.95 32.48 -14.14
N MET A 347 -8.48 31.81 -15.16
CA MET A 347 -8.07 31.98 -16.55
C MET A 347 -9.24 32.51 -17.37
N LYS A 348 -9.06 33.71 -17.92
CA LYS A 348 -9.97 34.37 -18.87
C LYS A 348 -9.29 34.42 -20.24
N LYS A 349 -10.02 34.89 -21.27
CA LYS A 349 -9.55 34.93 -22.67
C LYS A 349 -8.14 35.53 -22.80
N ASN A 350 -7.93 36.73 -22.26
CA ASN A 350 -6.65 37.46 -22.39
C ASN A 350 -5.93 37.65 -21.05
N ARG A 351 -6.40 37.03 -19.96
CA ARG A 351 -5.94 37.34 -18.60
C ARG A 351 -5.84 36.09 -17.73
N ILE A 352 -4.72 35.92 -17.04
CA ILE A 352 -4.49 34.88 -16.02
C ILE A 352 -4.26 35.57 -14.69
N GLU A 353 -4.97 35.11 -13.65
CA GLU A 353 -4.82 35.59 -12.28
C GLU A 353 -4.41 34.43 -11.35
N ILE A 354 -3.23 34.52 -10.75
CA ILE A 354 -2.81 33.63 -9.65
C ILE A 354 -3.15 34.32 -8.34
N ARG A 355 -4.10 33.75 -7.60
CA ARG A 355 -4.55 34.28 -6.30
C ARG A 355 -3.93 33.45 -5.18
N THR A 356 -3.14 34.09 -4.32
CA THR A 356 -2.56 33.48 -3.11
C THR A 356 -3.21 34.04 -1.85
N LYS A 357 -2.83 33.52 -0.67
CA LYS A 357 -3.25 34.10 0.61
C LYS A 357 -2.77 35.54 0.82
N LYS A 358 -1.66 35.93 0.19
CA LYS A 358 -0.96 37.22 0.43
C LYS A 358 -1.10 38.20 -0.74
N GLU A 359 -1.23 37.71 -1.97
CA GLU A 359 -1.25 38.55 -3.15
C GLU A 359 -1.94 37.90 -4.36
N THR A 360 -2.31 38.73 -5.32
CA THR A 360 -2.68 38.28 -6.66
C THR A 360 -1.61 38.75 -7.65
N PHE A 361 -1.18 37.84 -8.51
CA PHE A 361 -0.34 38.12 -9.68
C PHE A 361 -1.17 37.97 -10.94
N ILE A 362 -1.11 38.96 -11.83
CA ILE A 362 -1.96 39.03 -13.00
C ILE A 362 -1.08 39.15 -14.25
N MET A 363 -1.34 38.31 -15.23
CA MET A 363 -0.74 38.37 -16.56
C MET A 363 -1.85 38.64 -17.57
N GLU A 364 -1.68 39.66 -18.41
CA GLU A 364 -2.66 40.04 -19.43
C GLU A 364 -1.99 40.26 -20.78
N ILE A 365 -2.65 39.85 -21.86
CA ILE A 365 -2.20 40.13 -23.23
C ILE A 365 -3.11 41.20 -23.82
N ASP A 366 -2.52 42.37 -24.06
CA ASP A 366 -3.17 43.55 -24.60
C ASP A 366 -2.42 44.03 -25.86
N LYS A 367 -3.11 44.07 -27.01
CA LYS A 367 -2.55 44.46 -28.32
C LYS A 367 -1.19 43.80 -28.61
N GLU A 368 -1.12 42.47 -28.44
CA GLU A 368 0.07 41.63 -28.65
C GLU A 368 1.25 41.89 -27.68
N LYS A 369 1.06 42.75 -26.67
CA LYS A 369 2.04 42.98 -25.60
C LYS A 369 1.57 42.32 -24.31
N ILE A 370 2.50 41.69 -23.61
CA ILE A 370 2.23 41.08 -22.31
C ILE A 370 2.43 42.15 -21.24
N LYS A 371 1.42 42.33 -20.38
CA LYS A 371 1.46 43.22 -19.22
C LYS A 371 1.26 42.40 -17.94
N PHE A 372 1.88 42.86 -16.87
CA PHE A 372 1.82 42.22 -15.57
C PHE A 372 1.29 43.20 -14.53
N TYR A 373 0.38 42.74 -13.68
CA TYR A 373 -0.25 43.60 -12.68
C TYR A 373 -0.23 42.99 -11.28
N ASP A 374 -0.29 43.88 -10.30
CA ASP A 374 -0.43 43.54 -8.89
C ASP A 374 -1.89 43.27 -8.49
N THR A 375 -2.15 43.18 -7.18
CA THR A 375 -3.49 42.87 -6.64
C THR A 375 -4.52 43.98 -6.89
N ILE A 376 -4.07 45.22 -7.08
CA ILE A 376 -4.91 46.42 -7.27
C ILE A 376 -4.83 46.91 -8.73
N ASN A 377 -4.32 46.07 -9.65
CA ASN A 377 -4.10 46.38 -11.07
C ASN A 377 -3.03 47.46 -11.38
N ASN A 378 -2.07 47.70 -10.49
CA ASN A 378 -0.89 48.51 -10.86
C ASN A 378 0.08 47.68 -11.70
N VAL A 379 0.72 48.31 -12.68
CA VAL A 379 1.71 47.65 -13.55
C VAL A 379 2.95 47.27 -12.74
N LEU A 380 3.40 46.02 -12.87
CA LEU A 380 4.61 45.53 -12.22
C LEU A 380 5.85 45.84 -13.06
N GLU A 381 6.85 46.48 -12.45
CA GLU A 381 8.17 46.63 -13.05
C GLU A 381 8.92 45.30 -13.11
N TYR A 382 9.55 45.04 -14.25
CA TYR A 382 10.33 43.83 -14.48
C TYR A 382 11.63 44.10 -15.25
N LYS A 383 12.55 43.14 -15.19
CA LYS A 383 13.76 43.05 -16.02
C LYS A 383 13.65 41.79 -16.89
N ILE A 384 14.20 41.85 -18.09
CA ILE A 384 14.31 40.69 -18.99
C ILE A 384 15.75 40.21 -18.95
N ILE A 385 15.95 38.94 -18.62
CA ILE A 385 17.22 38.23 -18.79
C ILE A 385 17.06 37.17 -19.88
N LYS A 386 18.19 36.67 -20.41
CA LYS A 386 18.20 35.51 -21.29
C LYS A 386 18.68 34.29 -20.51
N ASP A 387 17.99 33.18 -20.66
CA ASP A 387 18.39 31.89 -20.11
C ASP A 387 19.48 31.23 -20.99
N GLU A 388 20.05 30.10 -20.56
CA GLU A 388 21.07 29.32 -21.29
C GLU A 388 20.61 28.98 -22.72
N ASN A 389 19.30 28.75 -22.91
CA ASN A 389 18.67 28.48 -24.20
C ASN A 389 18.29 29.76 -24.98
N LYS A 390 18.81 30.94 -24.60
CA LYS A 390 18.49 32.27 -25.17
C LYS A 390 17.03 32.73 -25.04
N ASP A 391 16.16 31.94 -24.40
CA ASP A 391 14.78 32.30 -24.08
C ASP A 391 14.71 33.55 -23.19
N LYS A 392 13.67 34.39 -23.39
CA LYS A 392 13.46 35.59 -22.58
C LYS A 392 12.80 35.21 -21.25
N VAL A 393 13.43 35.57 -20.13
CA VAL A 393 12.90 35.37 -18.78
C VAL A 393 12.65 36.71 -18.11
N ILE A 394 11.41 36.91 -17.67
CA ILE A 394 10.92 38.11 -17.02
C ILE A 394 10.99 37.91 -15.51
N ILE A 395 11.71 38.81 -14.83
CA ILE A 395 11.88 38.83 -13.37
C ILE A 395 11.37 40.16 -12.83
N PHE A 396 10.50 40.10 -11.83
CA PHE A 396 9.88 41.29 -11.24
C PHE A 396 10.80 41.93 -10.21
N LYS A 397 10.91 43.27 -10.24
CA LYS A 397 11.74 44.04 -9.31
C LYS A 397 11.11 44.13 -7.91
N ASN A 398 9.79 44.13 -7.84
CA ASN A 398 9.07 44.23 -6.58
C ASN A 398 9.31 42.97 -5.73
N GLU A 399 9.79 43.16 -4.49
CA GLU A 399 10.15 42.07 -3.58
C GLU A 399 8.99 41.08 -3.35
N LYS A 400 7.75 41.58 -3.27
CA LYS A 400 6.53 40.77 -3.10
C LYS A 400 6.28 39.82 -4.28
N TYR A 401 6.73 40.19 -5.47
CA TYR A 401 6.54 39.45 -6.72
C TYR A 401 7.82 38.76 -7.23
N SER A 402 8.94 38.88 -6.51
CA SER A 402 10.24 38.26 -6.85
C SER A 402 10.19 36.74 -7.03
N LYS A 403 9.22 36.08 -6.38
CA LYS A 403 8.96 34.64 -6.48
C LYS A 403 8.27 34.20 -7.77
N TYR A 404 7.77 35.16 -8.56
CA TYR A 404 7.17 34.91 -9.87
C TYR A 404 8.23 35.10 -10.96
N LYS A 405 8.26 34.19 -11.93
CA LYS A 405 9.07 34.35 -13.15
C LYS A 405 8.25 33.91 -14.35
N VAL A 406 8.39 34.63 -15.46
CA VAL A 406 7.71 34.28 -16.71
C VAL A 406 8.75 34.06 -17.78
N LYS A 407 8.86 32.83 -18.26
CA LYS A 407 9.73 32.47 -19.38
C LYS A 407 8.90 32.41 -20.65
N LEU A 408 9.39 33.08 -21.69
CA LEU A 408 8.80 33.11 -23.02
C LEU A 408 9.72 32.34 -23.97
N SER A 409 9.21 31.24 -24.51
CA SER A 409 9.94 30.38 -25.46
C SER A 409 9.49 30.64 -26.91
N GLU A 410 10.33 30.24 -27.88
CA GLU A 410 10.19 30.54 -29.32
C GLU A 410 8.86 30.12 -29.97
N ASN A 411 8.05 29.28 -29.31
CA ASN A 411 6.76 28.76 -29.80
C ASN A 411 5.51 29.40 -29.16
N ASN A 412 5.56 30.65 -28.68
CA ASN A 412 4.46 31.30 -27.94
C ASN A 412 4.03 30.55 -26.67
N ILE A 413 4.94 29.77 -26.10
CA ILE A 413 4.73 29.07 -24.82
C ILE A 413 5.18 29.97 -23.68
N PHE A 414 4.25 30.23 -22.77
CA PHE A 414 4.47 30.98 -21.54
C PHE A 414 4.66 30.00 -20.40
N THR A 415 5.86 29.96 -19.84
CA THR A 415 6.12 29.19 -18.63
C THR A 415 6.11 30.12 -17.42
N LEU A 416 5.11 29.97 -16.57
CA LEU A 416 4.95 30.72 -15.34
C LEU A 416 5.47 29.90 -14.15
N TYR A 417 6.49 30.43 -13.49
CA TYR A 417 7.02 29.90 -12.25
C TYR A 417 6.52 30.73 -11.07
N PHE A 418 6.06 30.08 -10.02
CA PHE A 418 5.69 30.75 -8.77
C PHE A 418 5.78 29.79 -7.58
N ASN A 419 6.41 30.19 -6.48
CA ASN A 419 6.56 29.35 -5.27
C ASN A 419 7.08 27.91 -5.56
N GLY A 420 8.02 27.77 -6.50
CA GLY A 420 8.55 26.46 -6.93
C GLY A 420 7.61 25.63 -7.83
N MET A 421 6.41 26.11 -8.13
CA MET A 421 5.48 25.50 -9.08
C MET A 421 5.72 26.04 -10.49
N LYS A 422 5.39 25.22 -11.49
CA LYS A 422 5.53 25.54 -12.92
C LYS A 422 4.21 25.28 -13.65
N LEU A 423 3.80 26.23 -14.48
CA LEU A 423 2.67 26.10 -15.39
C LEU A 423 3.05 26.56 -16.79
N ASN A 424 2.67 25.76 -17.78
CA ASN A 424 2.89 26.07 -19.19
C ASN A 424 1.57 26.46 -19.83
N PHE A 425 1.53 27.63 -20.46
CA PHE A 425 0.38 28.13 -21.20
C PHE A 425 0.76 28.41 -22.64
N ILE A 426 -0.23 28.33 -23.53
CA ILE A 426 -0.16 28.86 -24.88
C ILE A 426 -1.28 29.90 -25.05
N TYR A 427 -0.97 31.01 -25.72
CA TYR A 427 -1.97 31.99 -26.09
C TYR A 427 -2.36 31.77 -27.55
N MET A 428 -3.66 31.58 -27.80
CA MET A 428 -4.23 31.40 -29.13
C MET A 428 -5.31 32.45 -29.40
N LYS A 429 -5.87 32.51 -30.62
CA LYS A 429 -7.00 33.40 -30.97
C LYS A 429 -8.19 33.29 -30.00
N ASN A 430 -8.36 32.11 -29.39
CA ASN A 430 -9.47 31.76 -28.53
C ASN A 430 -9.15 32.01 -27.03
N GLY A 431 -7.97 32.59 -26.75
CA GLY A 431 -7.45 32.90 -25.42
C GLY A 431 -6.40 31.92 -24.91
N PHE A 432 -6.07 32.05 -23.62
CA PHE A 432 -5.10 31.18 -22.94
C PHE A 432 -5.59 29.72 -22.83
N LYS A 433 -4.67 28.79 -23.07
CA LYS A 433 -4.82 27.35 -22.83
C LYS A 433 -3.64 26.84 -22.00
N LEU A 434 -3.91 25.90 -21.11
CA LEU A 434 -2.91 25.19 -20.31
C LEU A 434 -2.38 24.00 -21.11
N ILE A 435 -1.08 23.71 -21.00
CA ILE A 435 -0.48 22.47 -21.52
C ILE A 435 -0.45 21.45 -20.38
N ASN A 436 -1.25 20.39 -20.51
CA ASN A 436 -1.36 19.34 -19.49
C ASN A 436 -0.21 18.32 -19.55
N SER A 437 -0.26 17.30 -18.68
CA SER A 437 0.78 16.24 -18.59
C SER A 437 1.01 15.43 -19.85
N LYS A 438 0.06 15.44 -20.79
CA LYS A 438 0.14 14.71 -22.06
C LYS A 438 0.55 15.61 -23.22
N GLY A 439 0.99 16.84 -22.93
CA GLY A 439 1.25 17.86 -23.96
C GLY A 439 0.00 18.37 -24.68
N LYS A 440 -1.20 18.04 -24.20
CA LYS A 440 -2.46 18.48 -24.81
C LYS A 440 -2.92 19.82 -24.22
N LEU A 441 -3.59 20.61 -25.04
CA LEU A 441 -4.16 21.90 -24.65
C LEU A 441 -5.47 21.70 -23.87
N ASP A 442 -5.61 22.37 -22.73
CA ASP A 442 -6.77 22.26 -21.85
C ASP A 442 -7.06 23.59 -21.12
N THR A 443 -8.10 23.62 -20.30
CA THR A 443 -8.48 24.74 -19.43
C THR A 443 -8.63 24.28 -17.98
N PHE A 444 -8.77 25.21 -17.04
CA PHE A 444 -9.12 24.85 -15.67
C PHE A 444 -10.57 24.35 -15.58
N HIS A 445 -10.76 23.29 -14.81
CA HIS A 445 -12.07 22.66 -14.61
C HIS A 445 -12.50 22.79 -13.15
N ASN A 446 -13.79 22.99 -12.92
CA ASN A 446 -14.35 22.85 -11.58
C ASN A 446 -14.64 21.37 -11.32
N ILE A 447 -13.99 20.82 -10.31
CA ILE A 447 -14.07 19.40 -9.98
C ILE A 447 -14.85 19.20 -8.69
N ASP A 448 -15.84 18.31 -8.76
CA ASP A 448 -16.61 17.86 -7.60
C ASP A 448 -15.69 17.32 -6.53
N ARG A 449 -15.86 17.83 -5.31
CA ARG A 449 -15.04 17.45 -4.17
C ARG A 449 -15.78 17.67 -2.85
N ILE A 450 -15.33 16.97 -1.82
CA ILE A 450 -15.78 17.18 -0.45
C ILE A 450 -15.09 18.42 0.14
N LYS A 451 -15.84 19.52 0.30
CA LYS A 451 -15.34 20.82 0.78
C LYS A 451 -14.68 20.79 2.16
N PHE A 452 -15.00 19.81 3.01
CA PHE A 452 -14.36 19.62 4.32
C PHE A 452 -12.82 19.47 4.22
N PHE A 453 -12.32 18.97 3.10
CA PHE A 453 -10.89 18.78 2.86
C PHE A 453 -10.20 19.99 2.19
N ASP A 454 -10.92 21.06 1.86
CA ASP A 454 -10.33 22.24 1.24
C ASP A 454 -9.32 22.89 2.22
N GLY A 455 -8.12 23.20 1.72
CA GLY A 455 -7.00 23.67 2.55
C GLY A 455 -6.24 22.56 3.28
N LYS A 456 -6.70 21.30 3.24
CA LYS A 456 -6.03 20.12 3.84
C LYS A 456 -5.41 19.20 2.77
N GLU A 457 -5.18 19.70 1.55
CA GLU A 457 -4.77 18.89 0.41
C GLU A 457 -3.45 18.13 0.64
N LYS A 458 -2.53 18.67 1.44
CA LYS A 458 -1.26 17.99 1.77
C LYS A 458 -1.36 16.97 2.92
N ALA A 459 -2.45 16.99 3.68
CA ALA A 459 -2.63 16.13 4.85
C ALA A 459 -2.67 14.64 4.46
N GLY A 460 -2.20 13.78 5.37
CA GLY A 460 -2.12 12.34 5.13
C GLY A 460 -1.11 11.95 4.04
N SER A 461 -0.11 12.80 3.72
CA SER A 461 0.71 12.68 2.51
C SER A 461 -0.16 12.71 1.24
N MET A 462 -0.86 13.84 1.06
CA MET A 462 -1.72 14.11 -0.09
C MET A 462 -2.99 13.24 -0.22
N ARG A 463 -3.19 12.27 0.67
CA ARG A 463 -4.37 11.37 0.65
C ARG A 463 -5.68 12.12 0.79
N PHE A 464 -5.72 13.21 1.57
CA PHE A 464 -6.96 13.97 1.75
C PHE A 464 -7.40 14.69 0.48
N TYR A 465 -6.45 15.18 -0.32
CA TYR A 465 -6.74 15.65 -1.67
C TYR A 465 -7.38 14.53 -2.51
N ILE A 466 -6.73 13.36 -2.55
CA ILE A 466 -7.22 12.22 -3.34
C ILE A 466 -8.62 11.80 -2.88
N TRP A 467 -8.83 11.55 -1.59
CA TRP A 467 -10.11 11.11 -1.03
C TRP A 467 -11.23 12.11 -1.29
N SER A 468 -10.95 13.41 -1.18
CA SER A 468 -11.96 14.45 -1.42
C SER A 468 -12.53 14.41 -2.85
N ARG A 469 -11.75 13.95 -3.84
CA ARG A 469 -12.16 13.77 -5.25
C ARG A 469 -12.63 12.35 -5.57
N SER A 470 -12.21 11.37 -4.78
CA SER A 470 -12.64 9.98 -4.88
C SER A 470 -14.05 9.75 -4.32
N ILE A 471 -14.39 10.35 -3.18
CA ILE A 471 -15.71 10.17 -2.52
C ILE A 471 -16.88 10.57 -3.44
N PRO A 472 -16.84 11.69 -4.18
CA PRO A 472 -17.90 12.03 -5.15
C PRO A 472 -18.14 10.96 -6.22
N LEU A 473 -17.13 10.16 -6.58
CA LEU A 473 -17.29 9.08 -7.55
C LEU A 473 -18.22 7.97 -7.05
N LEU A 474 -18.39 7.82 -5.73
CA LEU A 474 -19.26 6.81 -5.12
C LEU A 474 -20.72 6.95 -5.52
N LYS A 475 -21.16 8.16 -5.90
CA LYS A 475 -22.51 8.40 -6.43
C LYS A 475 -22.79 7.57 -7.68
N LYS A 476 -21.75 7.22 -8.45
CA LYS A 476 -21.84 6.43 -9.68
C LYS A 476 -21.55 4.95 -9.46
N THR A 477 -21.12 4.55 -8.27
CA THR A 477 -20.68 3.18 -7.96
C THR A 477 -21.41 2.58 -6.77
N LEU A 478 -22.64 3.03 -6.48
CA LEU A 478 -23.42 2.54 -5.33
C LEU A 478 -23.64 1.01 -5.42
N PHE A 479 -24.04 0.52 -6.60
CA PHE A 479 -24.30 -0.91 -6.84
C PHE A 479 -23.08 -1.62 -7.43
N LEU A 480 -22.72 -1.29 -8.67
CA LEU A 480 -21.56 -1.84 -9.38
C LEU A 480 -20.49 -0.77 -9.55
N GLY A 481 -19.23 -1.16 -9.41
CA GLY A 481 -18.09 -0.27 -9.61
C GLY A 481 -17.68 -0.14 -11.08
N PHE A 482 -16.67 0.68 -11.33
CA PHE A 482 -16.15 0.90 -12.67
C PHE A 482 -15.35 -0.28 -13.27
N GLY A 483 -15.06 -1.30 -12.46
CA GLY A 483 -14.20 -2.43 -12.75
C GLY A 483 -12.93 -2.40 -11.87
N PRO A 484 -12.44 -3.57 -11.38
CA PRO A 484 -11.16 -3.68 -10.68
C PRO A 484 -10.01 -2.91 -11.33
N ASP A 485 -9.25 -2.20 -10.51
CA ASP A 485 -8.05 -1.44 -10.91
C ASP A 485 -8.27 -0.35 -11.99
N THR A 486 -9.49 0.14 -12.18
CA THR A 486 -9.79 1.22 -13.16
C THR A 486 -9.72 2.63 -12.58
N PHE A 487 -9.43 2.77 -11.28
CA PHE A 487 -9.44 4.04 -10.55
C PHE A 487 -8.71 5.19 -11.27
N ALA A 488 -7.48 4.97 -11.75
CA ALA A 488 -6.66 5.99 -12.40
C ALA A 488 -7.35 6.68 -13.59
N ILE A 489 -8.26 5.96 -14.25
CA ILE A 489 -8.99 6.40 -15.43
C ILE A 489 -10.17 7.31 -15.05
N TYR A 490 -10.84 7.00 -13.93
CA TYR A 490 -12.04 7.71 -13.48
C TYR A 490 -11.75 8.84 -12.49
N PHE A 491 -10.58 8.82 -11.85
CA PHE A 491 -10.13 9.94 -11.05
C PHE A 491 -10.00 11.20 -11.91
N PRO A 492 -10.47 12.38 -11.46
CA PRO A 492 -10.44 13.62 -12.24
C PRO A 492 -9.00 14.15 -12.38
N GLN A 493 -8.24 13.61 -13.35
CA GLN A 493 -6.84 13.97 -13.61
C GLN A 493 -6.65 15.43 -14.03
N ASN A 494 -7.73 16.10 -14.44
CA ASN A 494 -7.78 17.49 -14.86
C ASN A 494 -8.06 18.48 -13.71
N ASP A 495 -8.06 18.05 -12.44
CA ASP A 495 -8.07 18.95 -11.28
C ASP A 495 -6.70 19.63 -11.07
N TYR A 496 -6.33 20.51 -11.99
CA TYR A 496 -5.01 21.16 -12.01
C TYR A 496 -4.74 21.98 -10.75
N ILE A 497 -5.74 22.72 -10.27
CA ILE A 497 -5.60 23.56 -9.07
C ILE A 497 -5.42 22.68 -7.83
N GLY A 498 -6.24 21.63 -7.69
CA GLY A 498 -6.10 20.68 -6.60
C GLY A 498 -4.75 19.97 -6.61
N LYS A 499 -4.26 19.53 -7.77
CA LYS A 499 -2.93 18.91 -7.92
C LYS A 499 -1.79 19.87 -7.57
N LEU A 500 -1.87 21.15 -7.96
CA LEU A 500 -0.90 22.16 -7.52
C LEU A 500 -0.89 22.33 -6.00
N LYS A 501 -2.07 22.39 -5.37
CA LYS A 501 -2.16 22.51 -3.90
C LYS A 501 -1.59 21.28 -3.19
N ALA A 502 -1.85 20.09 -3.71
CA ALA A 502 -1.43 18.82 -3.10
C ALA A 502 0.06 18.49 -3.39
N PHE A 503 0.46 18.49 -4.65
CA PHE A 503 1.75 17.97 -5.14
C PHE A 503 2.73 19.06 -5.56
N GLY A 504 2.27 20.31 -5.76
CA GLY A 504 3.09 21.38 -6.34
C GLY A 504 3.30 21.26 -7.85
N THR A 505 2.60 20.33 -8.51
CA THR A 505 2.68 20.10 -9.95
C THR A 505 1.33 19.64 -10.49
N ILE A 506 1.02 20.00 -11.74
CA ILE A 506 -0.16 19.49 -12.45
C ILE A 506 0.09 18.14 -13.12
N TYR A 507 1.36 17.70 -13.15
CA TYR A 507 1.80 16.57 -13.95
C TYR A 507 1.72 15.21 -13.22
N GLU A 508 1.47 15.24 -11.91
CA GLU A 508 1.30 14.02 -11.13
C GLU A 508 0.06 13.25 -11.59
N VAL A 509 0.22 11.95 -11.86
CA VAL A 509 -0.88 11.04 -12.19
C VAL A 509 -1.32 10.35 -10.91
N VAL A 510 -2.58 10.58 -10.51
CA VAL A 510 -3.13 9.91 -9.32
C VAL A 510 -3.67 8.57 -9.76
N ASP A 511 -2.95 7.50 -9.44
CA ASP A 511 -3.21 6.16 -9.95
C ASP A 511 -4.04 5.27 -9.01
N LYS A 512 -4.14 5.66 -7.74
CA LYS A 512 -4.87 4.94 -6.68
C LYS A 512 -5.33 5.87 -5.55
N PRO A 513 -6.34 5.45 -4.77
CA PRO A 513 -6.86 6.25 -3.67
C PRO A 513 -5.98 6.26 -2.42
N HIS A 514 -5.03 5.34 -2.27
CA HIS A 514 -4.26 5.13 -1.03
C HIS A 514 -5.14 4.78 0.17
N ASP A 515 -6.20 4.04 -0.11
CA ASP A 515 -7.22 3.56 0.82
C ASP A 515 -7.93 2.38 0.16
N MET A 516 -7.74 1.18 0.72
CA MET A 516 -8.30 -0.06 0.18
C MET A 516 -9.84 -0.04 0.17
N TYR A 517 -10.48 0.63 1.12
CA TYR A 517 -11.94 0.68 1.23
C TYR A 517 -12.54 1.57 0.14
N LEU A 518 -11.97 2.76 -0.07
CA LEU A 518 -12.34 3.62 -1.21
C LEU A 518 -12.05 2.94 -2.54
N GLN A 519 -10.93 2.20 -2.63
CA GLN A 519 -10.61 1.42 -3.82
C GLN A 519 -11.69 0.38 -4.12
N ILE A 520 -12.11 -0.42 -3.13
CA ILE A 520 -13.17 -1.42 -3.29
C ILE A 520 -14.48 -0.74 -3.73
N ALA A 521 -14.87 0.35 -3.06
CA ALA A 521 -16.12 1.05 -3.32
C ALA A 521 -16.19 1.68 -4.73
N ILE A 522 -15.07 2.17 -5.25
CA ILE A 522 -15.01 2.76 -6.60
C ILE A 522 -14.88 1.68 -7.67
N ASN A 523 -14.00 0.70 -7.47
CA ASN A 523 -13.72 -0.29 -8.50
C ASN A 523 -14.78 -1.39 -8.60
N THR A 524 -15.36 -1.81 -7.48
CA THR A 524 -16.31 -2.93 -7.44
C THR A 524 -17.67 -2.59 -6.83
N GLY A 525 -17.82 -1.38 -6.31
CA GLY A 525 -19.10 -0.83 -5.85
C GLY A 525 -19.23 -0.73 -4.33
N VAL A 526 -20.11 0.14 -3.84
CA VAL A 526 -20.35 0.33 -2.39
C VAL A 526 -20.94 -0.94 -1.76
N LEU A 527 -21.82 -1.66 -2.47
CA LEU A 527 -22.29 -2.98 -2.00
C LEU A 527 -21.14 -3.99 -1.84
N SER A 528 -20.12 -3.89 -2.69
CA SER A 528 -18.94 -4.74 -2.64
C SER A 528 -18.10 -4.43 -1.40
N LEU A 529 -17.95 -3.13 -1.09
CA LEU A 529 -17.34 -2.69 0.17
C LEU A 529 -18.13 -3.20 1.38
N ILE A 530 -19.47 -3.13 1.37
CA ILE A 530 -20.31 -3.64 2.47
C ILE A 530 -20.09 -5.15 2.66
N ALA A 531 -20.09 -5.93 1.57
CA ALA A 531 -19.81 -7.37 1.64
C ALA A 531 -18.42 -7.66 2.26
N PHE A 532 -17.40 -6.93 1.82
CA PHE A 532 -16.06 -7.02 2.39
C PHE A 532 -16.03 -6.63 3.89
N LEU A 533 -16.69 -5.54 4.27
CA LEU A 533 -16.77 -5.09 5.66
C LEU A 533 -17.49 -6.09 6.55
N VAL A 534 -18.60 -6.67 6.10
CA VAL A 534 -19.32 -7.74 6.84
C VAL A 534 -18.40 -8.95 7.07
N LEU A 535 -17.62 -9.34 6.07
CA LEU A 535 -16.64 -10.42 6.21
C LEU A 535 -15.58 -10.10 7.28
N VAL A 536 -14.90 -8.96 7.18
CA VAL A 536 -13.76 -8.65 8.06
C VAL A 536 -14.18 -8.20 9.45
N ILE A 537 -15.24 -7.39 9.58
CA ILE A 537 -15.79 -6.97 10.88
C ILE A 537 -16.41 -8.19 11.58
N GLY A 538 -17.14 -9.04 10.85
CA GLY A 538 -17.68 -10.27 11.40
C GLY A 538 -16.58 -11.19 11.94
N TYR A 539 -15.48 -11.34 11.21
CA TYR A 539 -14.32 -12.11 11.66
C TYR A 539 -13.68 -11.52 12.92
N ILE A 540 -13.45 -10.19 12.96
CA ILE A 540 -12.89 -9.53 14.14
C ILE A 540 -13.83 -9.68 15.34
N TYR A 541 -15.13 -9.45 15.16
CA TYR A 541 -16.13 -9.61 16.23
C TYR A 541 -16.16 -11.04 16.78
N GLN A 542 -16.21 -12.05 15.91
CA GLN A 542 -16.14 -13.46 16.33
C GLN A 542 -14.85 -13.75 17.10
N SER A 543 -13.72 -13.25 16.61
CA SER A 543 -12.41 -13.44 17.24
C SER A 543 -12.33 -12.78 18.62
N LEU A 544 -12.84 -11.55 18.78
CA LEU A 544 -12.89 -10.87 20.07
C LEU A 544 -13.76 -11.66 21.07
N ASN A 545 -14.92 -12.14 20.63
CA ASN A 545 -15.82 -12.94 21.46
C ASN A 545 -15.15 -14.23 21.95
N ILE A 546 -14.37 -14.91 21.10
CA ILE A 546 -13.64 -16.12 21.48
C ILE A 546 -12.47 -15.79 22.42
N TYR A 547 -11.59 -14.87 22.01
CA TYR A 547 -10.27 -14.70 22.63
C TYR A 547 -10.26 -13.80 23.87
N LEU A 548 -11.26 -12.93 24.06
CA LEU A 548 -11.39 -12.16 25.30
C LEU A 548 -11.97 -12.98 26.45
N LYS A 549 -12.75 -14.02 26.13
CA LYS A 549 -13.46 -14.85 27.11
C LYS A 549 -12.69 -16.13 27.49
N ARG A 550 -11.79 -16.62 26.64
CA ARG A 550 -11.07 -17.88 26.87
C ARG A 550 -9.73 -17.72 27.59
N ASN A 551 -9.33 -18.78 28.26
CA ASN A 551 -7.97 -18.92 28.78
C ASN A 551 -7.00 -19.19 27.63
N LEU A 552 -6.09 -18.24 27.40
CA LEU A 552 -5.09 -18.30 26.32
C LEU A 552 -3.92 -19.23 26.68
N ASN A 553 -4.18 -20.53 26.83
CA ASN A 553 -3.20 -21.56 27.17
C ASN A 553 -2.98 -22.56 26.03
N GLU A 554 -4.02 -22.87 25.27
CA GLU A 554 -3.94 -23.77 24.13
C GLU A 554 -3.38 -23.07 22.89
N PHE A 555 -2.58 -23.80 22.11
CA PHE A 555 -1.91 -23.25 20.94
C PHE A 555 -2.90 -22.71 19.91
N GLU A 556 -4.01 -23.39 19.67
CA GLU A 556 -5.04 -23.00 18.72
C GLU A 556 -5.73 -21.68 19.12
N ILE A 557 -5.97 -21.49 20.42
CA ILE A 557 -6.54 -20.24 20.94
C ILE A 557 -5.52 -19.10 20.80
N ILE A 558 -4.26 -19.34 21.16
CA ILE A 558 -3.18 -18.35 21.08
C ILE A 558 -2.93 -17.94 19.62
N SER A 559 -2.84 -18.90 18.71
CA SER A 559 -2.58 -18.67 17.29
C SER A 559 -3.72 -17.92 16.61
N GLY A 560 -4.97 -18.27 16.90
CA GLY A 560 -6.11 -17.55 16.37
C GLY A 560 -6.19 -16.10 16.88
N GLY A 561 -5.92 -15.87 18.18
CA GLY A 561 -5.80 -14.52 18.72
C GLY A 561 -4.66 -13.71 18.09
N ALA A 562 -3.53 -14.37 17.78
CA ALA A 562 -2.40 -13.74 17.10
C ALA A 562 -2.75 -13.33 15.67
N ILE A 563 -3.42 -14.20 14.92
CA ILE A 563 -3.88 -13.92 13.56
C ILE A 563 -4.91 -12.79 13.55
N ALA A 564 -5.83 -12.76 14.52
CA ALA A 564 -6.80 -11.67 14.66
C ALA A 564 -6.13 -10.30 14.88
N VAL A 565 -5.11 -10.24 15.73
CA VAL A 565 -4.29 -9.04 15.96
C VAL A 565 -3.58 -8.59 14.67
N ALA A 566 -2.97 -9.53 13.94
CA ALA A 566 -2.27 -9.24 12.70
C ALA A 566 -3.23 -8.70 11.61
N ILE A 567 -4.37 -9.36 11.43
CA ILE A 567 -5.42 -8.94 10.50
C ILE A 567 -5.96 -7.55 10.87
N PHE A 568 -6.21 -7.29 12.14
CA PHE A 568 -6.64 -5.97 12.61
C PHE A 568 -5.62 -4.88 12.25
N ALA A 569 -4.33 -5.12 12.50
CA ALA A 569 -3.27 -4.18 12.14
C ALA A 569 -3.21 -3.91 10.63
N TYR A 570 -3.38 -4.94 9.80
CA TYR A 570 -3.45 -4.80 8.35
C TYR A 570 -4.65 -3.96 7.91
N LEU A 571 -5.85 -4.23 8.45
CA LEU A 571 -7.08 -3.51 8.13
C LEU A 571 -6.98 -2.02 8.52
N VAL A 572 -6.39 -1.71 9.68
CA VAL A 572 -6.14 -0.31 10.07
C VAL A 572 -5.16 0.35 9.10
N THR A 573 -4.06 -0.35 8.74
CA THR A 573 -3.08 0.13 7.75
C THR A 573 -3.73 0.40 6.39
N ALA A 574 -4.68 -0.44 5.98
CA ALA A 574 -5.39 -0.37 4.71
C ALA A 574 -6.29 0.88 4.56
N THR A 575 -6.53 1.62 5.65
CA THR A 575 -7.15 2.96 5.58
C THR A 575 -6.22 3.98 4.93
N PHE A 576 -4.91 3.75 4.96
CA PHE A 576 -3.90 4.65 4.39
C PHE A 576 -3.03 3.95 3.34
N ASN A 577 -3.42 2.75 2.91
CA ASN A 577 -2.69 1.98 1.93
C ASN A 577 -3.65 1.20 1.04
N ASP A 578 -3.26 0.99 -0.20
CA ASP A 578 -4.03 0.19 -1.14
C ASP A 578 -3.74 -1.30 -0.95
N SER A 579 -4.55 -2.16 -1.58
CA SER A 579 -4.16 -3.56 -1.78
C SER A 579 -3.02 -3.63 -2.82
N LEU A 580 -2.09 -4.55 -2.58
CA LEU A 580 -1.08 -4.95 -3.57
C LEU A 580 -0.76 -6.43 -3.43
N VAL A 581 -0.57 -7.08 -4.57
CA VAL A 581 -0.17 -8.50 -4.75
C VAL A 581 1.03 -8.91 -3.91
N SER A 582 1.91 -7.96 -3.59
CA SER A 582 3.09 -8.22 -2.77
C SER A 582 2.75 -8.56 -1.30
N VAL A 583 1.58 -8.17 -0.79
CA VAL A 583 1.19 -8.32 0.63
C VAL A 583 -0.20 -8.92 0.80
N ALA A 584 -1.16 -8.56 -0.05
CA ALA A 584 -2.55 -8.99 0.06
C ALA A 584 -2.75 -10.52 0.13
N PRO A 585 -2.03 -11.38 -0.62
CA PRO A 585 -2.19 -12.83 -0.51
C PRO A 585 -2.00 -13.35 0.92
N VAL A 586 -1.06 -12.75 1.67
CA VAL A 586 -0.79 -13.13 3.06
C VAL A 586 -1.97 -12.79 3.95
N PHE A 587 -2.57 -11.60 3.78
CA PHE A 587 -3.78 -11.21 4.49
C PHE A 587 -4.93 -12.20 4.22
N TRP A 588 -5.20 -12.54 2.95
CA TRP A 588 -6.31 -13.43 2.59
C TRP A 588 -6.10 -14.88 3.06
N VAL A 589 -4.88 -15.39 3.02
CA VAL A 589 -4.53 -16.70 3.59
C VAL A 589 -4.69 -16.68 5.12
N LEU A 590 -4.19 -15.63 5.79
CA LEU A 590 -4.35 -15.49 7.25
C LEU A 590 -5.81 -15.35 7.65
N LEU A 591 -6.65 -14.66 6.87
CA LEU A 591 -8.10 -14.57 7.11
C LEU A 591 -8.75 -15.95 7.04
N GLY A 592 -8.41 -16.75 6.02
CA GLY A 592 -8.89 -18.12 5.89
C GLY A 592 -8.43 -19.01 7.06
N ALA A 593 -7.15 -18.90 7.44
CA ALA A 593 -6.60 -19.63 8.58
C ALA A 593 -7.28 -19.24 9.89
N GLY A 594 -7.47 -17.94 10.14
CA GLY A 594 -8.14 -17.40 11.31
C GLY A 594 -9.59 -17.87 11.42
N LEU A 595 -10.35 -17.82 10.33
CA LEU A 595 -11.71 -18.36 10.27
C LEU A 595 -11.73 -19.87 10.56
N GLY A 596 -10.76 -20.62 10.02
CA GLY A 596 -10.64 -22.07 10.25
C GLY A 596 -10.37 -22.39 11.72
N ILE A 597 -9.51 -21.61 12.36
CA ILE A 597 -9.19 -21.73 13.80
C ILE A 597 -10.40 -21.34 14.66
N ASN A 598 -11.15 -20.28 14.31
CA ASN A 598 -12.37 -19.92 15.04
C ASN A 598 -13.37 -21.07 15.03
N ARG A 599 -13.63 -21.67 13.85
CA ARG A 599 -14.50 -22.85 13.71
C ARG A 599 -14.03 -24.01 14.59
N LEU A 600 -12.74 -24.35 14.57
CA LEU A 600 -12.21 -25.44 15.40
C LEU A 600 -12.41 -25.16 16.90
N ASN A 601 -12.28 -23.91 17.33
CA ASN A 601 -12.52 -23.53 18.72
C ASN A 601 -14.00 -23.63 19.12
N GLU A 602 -14.92 -23.27 18.22
CA GLU A 602 -16.37 -23.39 18.43
C GLU A 602 -16.82 -24.85 18.45
N GLU A 603 -16.36 -25.67 17.50
CA GLU A 603 -16.63 -27.12 17.45
C GLU A 603 -16.13 -27.82 18.72
N LYS A 604 -14.94 -27.48 19.22
CA LYS A 604 -14.44 -27.97 20.51
C LYS A 604 -15.31 -27.52 21.68
N LYS A 605 -15.90 -26.32 21.61
CA LYS A 605 -16.77 -25.80 22.67
C LYS A 605 -18.06 -26.59 22.77
N GLN A 606 -18.72 -26.78 21.62
CA GLN A 606 -20.00 -27.49 21.53
C GLN A 606 -19.84 -28.93 22.03
N LYS A 607 -18.78 -29.63 21.61
CA LYS A 607 -18.49 -30.97 22.11
C LYS A 607 -18.35 -31.06 23.63
N LEU A 608 -17.79 -30.02 24.27
CA LEU A 608 -17.65 -29.97 25.74
C LEU A 608 -18.94 -29.52 26.44
N GLU A 609 -19.89 -28.92 25.72
CA GLU A 609 -21.22 -28.55 26.25
C GLU A 609 -22.23 -29.70 26.03
N ASP A 610 -21.99 -30.56 25.04
CA ASP A 610 -22.80 -31.74 24.71
C ASP A 610 -22.36 -33.03 25.46
N GLU A 611 -21.12 -33.06 25.97
CA GLU A 611 -20.56 -34.08 26.90
C GLU A 611 -20.83 -33.71 28.36
#